data_AF-A0A2G9ZYS3-F1
#
_entry.id   AF-A0A2G9ZYS3-F1
#
_cell.length_a   1.000
_cell.length_b   1.000
_cell.length_c   1.000
_cell.angle_alpha   90.00
_cell.angle_beta   90.00
_cell.angle_gamma   90.00
#
_symmetry.space_group_name_H-M   'P 1'
#
loop_
_entity.id
_entity.type
_entity.pdbx_description
1 polymer ?
#
loop_
_entity_poly.entity_id
_entity_poly.type
_entity_poly.pdbx_seq_one_letter_code
_entity_poly.pdbx_strand_id
1 'polypeptide(L)'
;MKKSKISRWLKAAALLIIAGAAARSILLSCSGCAKIAPDFDEAAWHARVTETDADALYAPHKKDGVFFNPWLAMGKKGFLTLLRWRLAPDQDYTDAEKQFLPKVIPDPVERIRAAGDKDFIFWVGHATFFMRINGRYWLTDPMFSDRALLPKRRTPPGITIDEILAITDQITCV
;
A
#
# COMPACT_ATOMS: atom_id res chain seq x y z
N MET A 1 2.38 66.24 33.08
CA MET A 1 3.12 65.29 32.20
C MET A 1 2.83 63.79 32.39
N LYS A 2 1.99 63.32 33.35
CA LYS A 2 1.72 61.88 33.57
C LYS A 2 0.60 61.26 32.70
N LYS A 3 -0.40 62.05 32.26
CA LYS A 3 -1.57 61.54 31.52
C LYS A 3 -1.25 61.00 30.10
N SER A 4 -0.27 61.56 29.38
CA SER A 4 0.03 61.11 28.01
C SER A 4 0.72 59.74 27.97
N LYS A 5 1.59 59.44 28.94
CA LYS A 5 2.25 58.12 29.06
C LYS A 5 1.22 57.00 29.28
N ILE A 6 0.22 57.21 30.14
CA ILE A 6 -0.82 56.22 30.43
C ILE A 6 -1.69 55.95 29.17
N SER A 7 -2.06 57.00 28.43
CA SER A 7 -2.83 56.84 27.18
C SER A 7 -2.06 56.08 26.10
N ARG A 8 -0.74 56.24 26.06
CA ARG A 8 0.15 55.57 25.09
C ARG A 8 0.35 54.10 25.44
N TRP A 9 0.42 53.79 26.74
CA TRP A 9 0.45 52.42 27.26
C TRP A 9 -0.86 51.67 27.00
N LEU A 10 -2.01 52.31 27.22
CA LEU A 10 -3.32 51.70 26.94
C LEU A 10 -3.51 51.42 25.44
N LYS A 11 -3.09 52.33 24.56
CA LYS A 11 -3.14 52.12 23.10
C LYS A 11 -2.19 51.00 22.64
N ALA A 12 -0.97 50.94 23.19
CA ALA A 12 -0.02 49.88 22.87
C ALA A 12 -0.49 48.51 23.38
N ALA A 13 -1.06 48.44 24.58
CA ALA A 13 -1.65 47.23 25.13
C ALA A 13 -2.85 46.75 24.29
N ALA A 14 -3.74 47.66 23.88
CA ALA A 14 -4.85 47.33 22.99
C ALA A 14 -4.37 46.80 21.63
N LEU A 15 -3.33 47.42 21.04
CA LEU A 15 -2.75 46.96 19.77
C LEU A 15 -2.13 45.56 19.89
N LEU A 16 -1.44 45.27 20.99
CA LEU A 16 -0.86 43.95 21.26
C LEU A 16 -1.93 42.88 21.48
N ILE A 17 -3.05 43.23 22.14
CA ILE A 17 -4.19 42.32 22.34
C ILE A 17 -4.88 42.03 20.99
N ILE A 18 -5.09 43.05 20.15
CA ILE A 18 -5.70 42.89 18.83
C ILE A 18 -4.78 42.09 17.90
N ALA A 19 -3.46 42.37 17.89
CA ALA A 19 -2.48 41.61 17.12
C ALA A 19 -2.39 40.16 17.61
N GLY A 20 -2.44 39.93 18.92
CA GLY A 20 -2.46 38.59 19.52
C GLY A 20 -3.74 37.81 19.20
N ALA A 21 -4.90 38.50 19.20
CA ALA A 21 -6.18 37.91 18.81
C ALA A 21 -6.21 37.57 17.31
N ALA A 22 -5.73 38.47 16.44
CA ALA A 22 -5.62 38.22 15.00
C ALA A 22 -4.66 37.06 14.69
N ALA A 23 -3.50 36.99 15.36
CA ALA A 23 -2.56 35.89 15.23
C ALA A 23 -3.16 34.55 15.67
N ARG A 24 -3.91 34.53 16.78
CA ARG A 24 -4.66 33.33 17.22
C ARG A 24 -5.76 32.93 16.24
N SER A 25 -6.51 33.87 15.67
CA SER A 25 -7.55 33.58 14.68
C SER A 25 -6.99 33.02 13.37
N ILE A 26 -5.80 33.48 12.94
CA ILE A 26 -5.09 32.94 11.78
C ILE A 26 -4.58 31.52 12.07
N LEU A 27 -3.98 31.29 13.26
CA LEU A 27 -3.54 29.96 13.70
C LEU A 27 -4.69 28.95 13.84
N LEU A 28 -5.86 29.37 14.35
CA LEU A 28 -7.04 28.50 14.44
C LEU A 28 -7.66 28.19 13.07
N SER A 29 -7.58 29.10 12.10
CA SER A 29 -8.14 28.89 10.75
C SER A 29 -7.31 27.92 9.91
N CYS A 30 -6.01 27.77 10.21
CA CYS A 30 -5.13 26.81 9.51
C CYS A 30 -5.24 25.37 10.02
N SER A 31 -5.83 25.15 11.20
CA SER A 31 -5.92 23.80 11.81
C SER A 31 -7.10 22.97 11.29
N GLY A 32 -8.06 23.57 10.58
CA GLY A 32 -9.32 22.92 10.21
C GLY A 32 -9.32 22.15 8.87
N CYS A 33 -8.32 22.32 8.01
CA CYS A 33 -8.37 21.81 6.62
C CYS A 33 -7.32 20.76 6.26
N ALA A 34 -6.43 20.36 7.18
CA ALA A 34 -5.36 19.41 6.88
C ALA A 34 -5.79 17.96 7.18
N LYS A 35 -6.81 17.43 6.47
CA LYS A 35 -6.95 15.98 6.35
C LYS A 35 -5.81 15.48 5.45
N ILE A 36 -4.69 15.09 6.07
CA ILE A 36 -3.49 14.62 5.35
C ILE A 36 -3.76 13.25 4.71
N ALA A 37 -4.57 12.40 5.35
CA ALA A 37 -4.99 11.13 4.78
C ALA A 37 -6.15 11.33 3.77
N PRO A 38 -6.05 10.78 2.55
CA PRO A 38 -7.21 10.63 1.68
C PRO A 38 -8.18 9.62 2.31
N ASP A 39 -9.46 9.95 2.34
CA ASP A 39 -10.51 9.02 2.71
C ASP A 39 -10.65 7.95 1.60
N PHE A 40 -10.64 6.67 1.95
CA PHE A 40 -10.85 5.60 0.99
C PHE A 40 -12.32 5.21 1.02
N ASP A 41 -13.03 5.54 -0.05
CA ASP A 41 -14.42 5.12 -0.24
C ASP A 41 -14.43 3.75 -0.94
N GLU A 42 -14.61 2.70 -0.14
CA GLU A 42 -14.68 1.32 -0.61
C GLU A 42 -15.86 1.09 -1.57
N ALA A 43 -17.02 1.70 -1.30
CA ALA A 43 -18.21 1.54 -2.14
C ALA A 43 -18.01 2.20 -3.51
N ALA A 44 -17.49 3.43 -3.54
CA ALA A 44 -17.17 4.12 -4.79
C ALA A 44 -16.06 3.40 -5.56
N TRP A 45 -15.04 2.87 -4.88
CA TRP A 45 -14.00 2.05 -5.52
C TRP A 45 -14.60 0.78 -6.12
N HIS A 46 -15.43 0.04 -5.38
CA HIS A 46 -16.05 -1.20 -5.83
C HIS A 46 -17.01 -0.96 -7.01
N ALA A 47 -17.80 0.12 -6.97
CA ALA A 47 -18.65 0.53 -8.08
C ALA A 47 -17.84 0.77 -9.36
N ARG A 48 -16.72 1.51 -9.26
CA ARG A 48 -15.81 1.75 -10.39
C ARG A 48 -15.18 0.49 -10.95
N VAL A 49 -14.77 -0.44 -10.08
CA VAL A 49 -14.23 -1.75 -10.50
C VAL A 49 -15.30 -2.57 -11.22
N THR A 50 -16.54 -2.52 -10.74
CA THR A 50 -17.66 -3.30 -11.31
C THR A 50 -18.15 -2.72 -12.65
N GLU A 51 -18.07 -1.40 -12.83
CA GLU A 51 -18.40 -0.71 -14.09
C GLU A 51 -17.34 -0.93 -15.18
N THR A 52 -16.17 -1.45 -14.81
CA THR A 52 -15.07 -1.65 -15.75
C THR A 52 -15.42 -2.72 -16.79
N ASP A 53 -15.27 -2.39 -18.07
CA ASP A 53 -15.48 -3.31 -19.19
C ASP A 53 -14.40 -4.41 -19.21
N ALA A 54 -14.84 -5.67 -19.17
CA ALA A 54 -13.95 -6.82 -19.23
C ALA A 54 -13.21 -6.94 -20.58
N ASP A 55 -13.82 -6.47 -21.68
CA ASP A 55 -13.21 -6.52 -23.01
C ASP A 55 -11.97 -5.62 -23.10
N ALA A 56 -11.92 -4.57 -22.26
CA ALA A 56 -10.76 -3.68 -22.17
C ALA A 56 -9.49 -4.38 -21.65
N LEU A 57 -9.59 -5.59 -21.07
CA LEU A 57 -8.42 -6.41 -20.70
C LEU A 57 -7.53 -6.72 -21.91
N TYR A 58 -8.12 -6.87 -23.09
CA TYR A 58 -7.42 -7.17 -24.34
C TYR A 58 -7.07 -5.93 -25.17
N ALA A 59 -7.42 -4.73 -24.68
CA ALA A 59 -7.11 -3.48 -25.34
C ALA A 59 -5.58 -3.22 -25.33
N PRO A 60 -5.08 -2.37 -26.25
CA PRO A 60 -3.72 -1.89 -26.17
C PRO A 60 -3.44 -1.26 -24.81
N HIS A 61 -2.40 -1.71 -24.13
CA HIS A 61 -1.99 -1.27 -22.79
C HIS A 61 -0.57 -0.67 -22.79
N LYS A 62 -0.07 -0.33 -23.98
CA LYS A 62 1.22 0.33 -24.19
C LYS A 62 1.09 1.38 -25.27
N LYS A 63 1.53 2.60 -24.98
CA LYS A 63 1.58 3.72 -25.92
C LYS A 63 2.92 4.43 -25.77
N ASP A 64 3.62 4.66 -26.88
CA ASP A 64 4.90 5.36 -26.91
C ASP A 64 5.96 4.76 -25.94
N GLY A 65 5.97 3.43 -25.81
CA GLY A 65 6.88 2.73 -24.89
C GLY A 65 6.40 2.65 -23.44
N VAL A 66 5.33 3.37 -23.08
CA VAL A 66 4.83 3.50 -21.70
C VAL A 66 3.59 2.63 -21.50
N PHE A 67 3.57 1.85 -20.42
CA PHE A 67 2.39 1.09 -20.01
C PHE A 67 1.28 2.01 -19.52
N PHE A 68 0.04 1.69 -19.86
CA PHE A 68 -1.13 2.31 -19.26
C PHE A 68 -2.23 1.27 -19.04
N ASN A 69 -3.05 1.47 -18.02
CA ASN A 69 -4.21 0.63 -17.74
C ASN A 69 -5.45 1.19 -18.46
N PRO A 70 -5.99 0.52 -19.51
CA PRO A 70 -7.15 1.01 -20.25
C PRO A 70 -8.48 0.84 -19.50
N TRP A 71 -8.59 -0.16 -18.63
CA TRP A 71 -9.83 -0.52 -17.95
C TRP A 71 -10.01 0.25 -16.63
N LEU A 72 -8.90 0.59 -15.96
CA LEU A 72 -8.88 1.41 -14.75
C LEU A 72 -7.74 2.44 -14.85
N ALA A 73 -7.97 3.47 -15.65
CA ALA A 73 -6.99 4.54 -15.86
C ALA A 73 -6.61 5.19 -14.52
N MET A 74 -5.35 5.03 -14.12
CA MET A 74 -4.82 5.69 -12.94
C MET A 74 -4.49 7.14 -13.27
N GLY A 75 -5.07 8.07 -12.51
CA GLY A 75 -4.66 9.48 -12.58
C GLY A 75 -3.17 9.62 -12.24
N LYS A 76 -2.47 10.52 -12.93
CA LYS A 76 -1.05 10.79 -12.67
C LYS A 76 -0.88 11.28 -11.23
N LYS A 77 -0.22 10.48 -10.39
CA LYS A 77 0.14 10.89 -9.02
C LYS A 77 1.47 11.64 -9.07
N GLY A 78 1.54 12.80 -8.42
CA GLY A 78 2.73 13.65 -8.40
C GLY A 78 3.58 13.45 -7.14
N PHE A 79 4.75 14.08 -7.10
CA PHE A 79 5.66 14.06 -5.93
C PHE A 79 4.97 14.48 -4.63
N LEU A 80 4.11 15.51 -4.67
CA LEU A 80 3.37 15.96 -3.49
C LEU A 80 2.38 14.89 -2.98
N THR A 81 1.88 14.01 -3.84
CA THR A 81 1.05 12.88 -3.41
C THR A 81 1.85 11.91 -2.56
N LEU A 82 3.10 11.61 -2.96
CA LEU A 82 4.00 10.76 -2.20
C LEU A 82 4.32 11.38 -0.83
N LEU A 83 4.66 12.67 -0.80
CA LEU A 83 4.96 13.38 0.45
C LEU A 83 3.73 13.41 1.37
N ARG A 84 2.55 13.69 0.83
CA ARG A 84 1.29 13.66 1.60
C ARG A 84 1.03 12.27 2.19
N TRP A 85 1.20 11.21 1.40
CA TRP A 85 1.06 9.83 1.89
C TRP A 85 2.09 9.50 2.98
N ARG A 86 3.35 9.91 2.81
CA ARG A 86 4.42 9.65 3.78
C ARG A 86 4.20 10.35 5.13
N LEU A 87 3.51 11.50 5.12
CA LEU A 87 3.16 12.28 6.31
C LEU A 87 1.76 11.93 6.85
N ALA A 88 1.01 11.08 6.16
CA ALA A 88 -0.30 10.63 6.64
C ALA A 88 -0.12 9.77 7.90
N PRO A 89 -1.07 9.84 8.85
CA PRO A 89 -1.06 8.93 9.99
C PRO A 89 -1.13 7.48 9.52
N ASP A 90 -0.50 6.59 10.28
CA ASP A 90 -0.66 5.15 10.09
C ASP A 90 -2.14 4.76 10.23
N GLN A 91 -2.51 3.64 9.60
CA GLN A 91 -3.84 3.07 9.78
C GLN A 91 -3.97 2.49 11.20
N ASP A 92 -5.15 2.65 11.79
CA ASP A 92 -5.45 2.10 13.11
C ASP A 92 -5.73 0.59 12.98
N TYR A 93 -4.69 -0.20 13.24
CA TYR A 93 -4.80 -1.65 13.41
C TYR A 93 -4.82 -2.02 14.89
N THR A 94 -5.63 -3.02 15.23
CA THR A 94 -5.59 -3.68 16.53
C THR A 94 -4.24 -4.37 16.76
N ASP A 95 -3.88 -4.60 18.03
CA ASP A 95 -2.63 -5.30 18.35
C ASP A 95 -2.61 -6.73 17.80
N ALA A 96 -3.77 -7.38 17.73
CA ALA A 96 -3.94 -8.69 17.11
C ALA A 96 -3.59 -8.66 15.61
N GLU A 97 -4.08 -7.67 14.86
CA GLU A 97 -3.79 -7.52 13.43
C GLU A 97 -2.31 -7.23 13.16
N LYS A 98 -1.67 -6.40 13.98
CA LYS A 98 -0.23 -6.07 13.84
C LYS A 98 0.67 -7.29 14.09
N GLN A 99 0.23 -8.20 14.94
CA GLN A 99 0.98 -9.39 15.33
C GLN A 99 0.63 -10.63 14.50
N PHE A 100 -0.46 -10.59 13.74
CA PHE A 100 -0.90 -11.71 12.93
C PHE A 100 0.19 -12.15 11.94
N LEU A 101 0.50 -13.44 11.96
CA LEU A 101 1.37 -14.09 10.98
C LEU A 101 0.61 -15.29 10.38
N PRO A 102 0.61 -15.45 9.05
CA PRO A 102 -0.02 -16.60 8.43
C PRO A 102 0.67 -17.90 8.88
N LYS A 103 -0.14 -18.93 9.15
CA LYS A 103 0.35 -20.24 9.53
C LYS A 103 1.05 -20.91 8.35
N VAL A 104 2.26 -21.41 8.58
CA VAL A 104 2.98 -22.26 7.62
C VAL A 104 2.46 -23.69 7.79
N ILE A 105 1.98 -24.28 6.70
CA ILE A 105 1.49 -25.66 6.69
C ILE A 105 2.68 -26.58 6.38
N PRO A 106 2.96 -27.60 7.22
CA PRO A 106 4.12 -28.48 7.04
C PRO A 106 3.98 -29.39 5.80
N ASP A 107 5.09 -30.08 5.51
CA ASP A 107 5.22 -31.13 4.50
C ASP A 107 4.75 -30.71 3.09
N PRO A 108 5.27 -29.60 2.54
CA PRO A 108 4.79 -29.07 1.28
C PRO A 108 5.01 -30.05 0.11
N VAL A 109 6.14 -30.74 0.08
CA VAL A 109 6.48 -31.73 -0.96
C VAL A 109 5.50 -32.90 -0.96
N GLU A 110 5.23 -33.49 0.20
CA GLU A 110 4.33 -34.64 0.32
C GLU A 110 2.90 -34.26 -0.05
N ARG A 111 2.44 -33.06 0.34
CA ARG A 111 1.12 -32.55 -0.04
C ARG A 111 0.98 -32.35 -1.55
N ILE A 112 2.02 -31.85 -2.21
CA ILE A 112 2.02 -31.67 -3.66
C ILE A 112 2.06 -33.04 -4.36
N ARG A 113 2.90 -33.97 -3.91
CA ARG A 113 2.95 -35.34 -4.46
C ARG A 113 1.64 -36.09 -4.28
N ALA A 114 0.97 -35.92 -3.14
CA ALA A 114 -0.34 -36.52 -2.89
C ALA A 114 -1.44 -35.99 -3.83
N ALA A 115 -1.26 -34.80 -4.42
CA ALA A 115 -2.15 -34.29 -5.45
C ALA A 115 -1.98 -35.01 -6.81
N GLY A 116 -0.85 -35.69 -7.02
CA GLY A 116 -0.52 -36.39 -8.26
C GLY A 116 -0.51 -35.44 -9.46
N ASP A 117 -1.21 -35.83 -10.54
CA ASP A 117 -1.31 -35.04 -11.77
C ASP A 117 -2.38 -33.94 -11.75
N LYS A 118 -2.88 -33.55 -10.57
CA LYS A 118 -3.85 -32.47 -10.44
C LYS A 118 -3.15 -31.11 -10.48
N ASP A 119 -3.82 -30.14 -11.08
CA ASP A 119 -3.41 -28.75 -11.03
C ASP A 119 -3.59 -28.18 -9.62
N PHE A 120 -2.70 -27.27 -9.23
CA PHE A 120 -2.70 -26.68 -7.90
C PHE A 120 -2.15 -25.25 -7.91
N ILE A 121 -2.48 -24.53 -6.85
CA ILE A 121 -1.86 -23.25 -6.49
C ILE A 121 -1.33 -23.39 -5.07
N PHE A 122 -0.06 -23.09 -4.88
CA PHE A 122 0.63 -23.08 -3.60
C PHE A 122 1.14 -21.66 -3.31
N TRP A 123 0.67 -21.06 -2.23
CA TRP A 123 1.15 -19.76 -1.80
C TRP A 123 2.45 -19.90 -1.01
N VAL A 124 3.56 -19.44 -1.59
CA VAL A 124 4.89 -19.46 -0.96
C VAL A 124 5.03 -18.27 0.00
N GLY A 125 4.36 -17.16 -0.29
CA GLY A 125 4.28 -15.94 0.51
C GLY A 125 4.58 -14.68 -0.30
N HIS A 126 4.11 -13.52 0.19
CA HIS A 126 4.10 -12.28 -0.59
C HIS A 126 3.36 -12.48 -1.92
N ALA A 127 3.92 -12.04 -3.05
CA ALA A 127 3.42 -12.26 -4.40
C ALA A 127 3.94 -13.57 -5.04
N THR A 128 4.65 -14.42 -4.29
CA THR A 128 5.21 -15.67 -4.81
C THR A 128 4.21 -16.83 -4.71
N PHE A 129 3.81 -17.35 -5.86
CA PHE A 129 2.95 -18.53 -6.00
C PHE A 129 3.68 -19.59 -6.82
N PHE A 130 3.72 -20.82 -6.30
CA PHE A 130 4.12 -22.00 -7.05
C PHE A 130 2.87 -22.73 -7.52
N MET A 131 2.73 -22.92 -8.82
CA MET A 131 1.49 -23.43 -9.41
C MET A 131 1.79 -24.53 -10.40
N ARG A 132 0.84 -25.45 -10.56
CA ARG A 132 0.77 -26.36 -11.70
C ARG A 132 -0.52 -26.09 -12.45
N ILE A 133 -0.40 -25.78 -13.74
CA ILE A 133 -1.53 -25.47 -14.63
C ILE A 133 -1.30 -26.21 -15.94
N ASN A 134 -2.25 -27.05 -16.34
CA ASN A 134 -2.19 -27.89 -17.53
C ASN A 134 -0.90 -28.73 -17.59
N GLY A 135 -0.47 -29.29 -16.45
CA GLY A 135 0.74 -30.11 -16.38
C GLY A 135 2.06 -29.33 -16.39
N ARG A 136 2.04 -28.00 -16.42
CA ARG A 136 3.24 -27.16 -16.40
C ARG A 136 3.37 -26.43 -15.08
N TYR A 137 4.61 -26.27 -14.62
CA TYR A 137 4.91 -25.57 -13.38
C TYR A 137 5.24 -24.10 -13.62
N TRP A 138 4.67 -23.24 -12.79
CA TRP A 138 4.77 -21.79 -12.86
C TRP A 138 5.20 -21.24 -11.51
N LEU A 139 6.00 -20.17 -11.52
CA LEU A 139 6.43 -19.44 -10.35
C LEU A 139 6.28 -17.94 -10.58
N THR A 140 5.47 -17.27 -9.76
CA THR A 140 5.31 -15.80 -9.85
C THR A 140 6.31 -15.11 -8.94
N ASP A 141 6.87 -13.97 -9.36
CA ASP A 141 7.66 -13.04 -8.53
C ASP A 141 8.53 -13.73 -7.44
N PRO A 142 9.56 -14.53 -7.81
CA PRO A 142 10.24 -15.42 -6.87
C PRO A 142 10.99 -14.66 -5.76
N MET A 143 10.46 -14.71 -4.53
CA MET A 143 11.04 -14.07 -3.34
C MET A 143 11.29 -15.10 -2.22
N PHE A 144 12.45 -15.76 -2.29
CA PHE A 144 12.89 -16.77 -1.32
C PHE A 144 13.94 -16.27 -0.32
N SER A 145 14.50 -15.09 -0.54
CA SER A 145 15.49 -14.49 0.35
C SER A 145 14.86 -13.98 1.65
N ASP A 146 15.68 -13.91 2.71
CA ASP A 146 15.28 -13.35 4.01
C ASP A 146 14.88 -11.86 3.95
N ARG A 147 15.34 -11.13 2.92
CA ARG A 147 15.11 -9.69 2.78
C ARG A 147 14.79 -9.31 1.33
N ALA A 148 13.80 -8.43 1.17
CA ALA A 148 13.58 -7.71 -0.09
C ALA A 148 14.36 -6.39 -0.04
N LEU A 149 15.69 -6.46 -0.24
CA LEU A 149 16.66 -5.37 -0.06
C LEU A 149 16.81 -4.88 1.40
N LEU A 150 15.78 -4.24 1.97
CA LEU A 150 15.80 -3.66 3.33
C LEU A 150 14.91 -4.44 4.31
N PRO A 151 13.57 -4.55 4.08
CA PRO A 151 12.68 -5.26 4.99
C PRO A 151 13.02 -6.74 5.10
N LYS A 152 13.12 -7.24 6.34
CA LYS A 152 13.24 -8.66 6.63
C LYS A 152 11.87 -9.32 6.60
N ARG A 153 11.78 -10.49 5.97
CA ARG A 153 10.60 -11.33 5.98
C ARG A 153 10.28 -11.78 7.42
N ARG A 154 9.00 -11.75 7.80
CA ARG A 154 8.54 -12.14 9.14
C ARG A 154 8.15 -13.61 9.24
N THR A 155 7.81 -14.25 8.13
CA THR A 155 7.49 -15.68 8.02
C THR A 155 8.49 -16.35 7.08
N PRO A 156 8.83 -17.64 7.26
CA PRO A 156 9.61 -18.35 6.25
C PRO A 156 8.79 -18.52 4.94
N PRO A 157 9.43 -18.88 3.82
CA PRO A 157 8.71 -19.35 2.64
C PRO A 157 7.91 -20.62 2.96
N GLY A 158 6.74 -20.77 2.36
CA GLY A 158 5.88 -21.94 2.57
C GLY A 158 6.44 -23.24 1.97
N ILE A 159 7.35 -23.10 1.01
CA ILE A 159 8.16 -24.17 0.41
C ILE A 159 9.51 -23.55 0.01
N THR A 160 10.60 -24.28 0.20
CA THR A 160 11.94 -23.84 -0.18
C THR A 160 12.22 -24.04 -1.67
N ILE A 161 13.26 -23.39 -2.19
CA ILE A 161 13.66 -23.57 -3.59
C ILE A 161 14.13 -25.00 -3.86
N ASP A 162 14.85 -25.62 -2.92
CA ASP A 162 15.34 -27.00 -3.05
C ASP A 162 14.18 -27.99 -3.08
N GLU A 163 13.14 -27.77 -2.27
CA GLU A 163 11.92 -28.57 -2.30
C GLU A 163 11.15 -28.43 -3.62
N ILE A 164 11.09 -27.23 -4.20
CA ILE A 164 10.50 -27.03 -5.53
C ILE A 164 11.29 -27.81 -6.60
N LEU A 165 12.62 -27.72 -6.56
CA LEU A 165 13.50 -28.42 -7.52
C LEU A 165 13.46 -29.95 -7.34
N ALA A 166 13.10 -30.44 -6.15
CA ALA A 166 12.83 -31.86 -5.91
C ALA A 166 11.47 -32.34 -6.46
N ILE A 167 10.59 -31.42 -6.86
CA ILE A 167 9.27 -31.71 -7.47
C ILE A 167 9.36 -31.63 -8.99
N THR A 168 10.05 -30.62 -9.53
CA THR A 168 10.16 -30.37 -10.97
C THR A 168 11.51 -29.76 -11.33
N ASP A 169 12.06 -30.17 -12.47
CA ASP A 169 13.23 -29.56 -13.11
C ASP A 169 12.86 -28.50 -14.17
N GLN A 170 11.58 -28.42 -14.53
CA GLN A 170 11.05 -27.47 -15.51
C GLN A 170 10.07 -26.51 -14.83
N ILE A 171 10.48 -25.25 -14.70
CA ILE A 171 9.65 -24.19 -14.10
C ILE A 171 9.70 -22.92 -14.94
N THR A 172 8.52 -22.34 -15.18
CA THR A 172 8.40 -21.06 -15.88
C THR A 172 8.19 -19.94 -14.88
N CYS A 173 9.10 -18.96 -14.85
CA CYS A 173 8.94 -17.76 -14.03
C CYS A 173 8.13 -16.71 -14.79
N VAL A 174 7.15 -16.11 -14.11
CA VAL A 174 6.29 -15.04 -14.63
C VAL A 174 6.26 -13.84 -13.72
#